data_AF-A0A125W6N1-F1
#
_entry.id   AF-A0A125W6N1-F1
#
_cell.length_a   1.000
_cell.length_b   1.000
_cell.length_c   1.000
_cell.angle_alpha   90.00
_cell.angle_beta   90.00
_cell.angle_gamma   90.00
#
_symmetry.space_group_name_H-M   'P 1'
#
loop_
_entity.id
_entity.type
_entity.pdbx_description
1 polymer ?
#
loop_
_entity_poly.entity_id
_entity_poly.type
_entity_poly.pdbx_seq_one_letter_code
_entity_poly.pdbx_strand_id
1 'polypeptide(L)'
;MKKILLGIGFVGLFILSGCSSAKNLVDYVDVEFTGMDTQGKAKYSVNTNDLVYDTLKIDSDTISLTDKQKNALRKLGSSYKIKLDKEENLSNGDKVKVIATVNEEKTKKIKSGEKTVEVKGLEEPKKLTNEEVTKHLVVNFNGANGQGEAKVDNTFSDKLSNVTFKIANDGHLKNGDKAKLDLSKEFKQALIYRGYVLDKDFNPTFEVKGLDEVAEKATDIANLDDIKRMIDEGIRREYKSSEKNEETWNTQYEIKEEKMMYRQFNTNTKDNESFWGNSYGSSQNGNLIKIFTVKTYSGGPEGKLQNTQTVIYGYSDIILNDKKEANVADLTEISDSKDDTYSLESVIKLYEGYGYKEVK
;
A
#
# COMPACT_ATOMS: atom_id res chain seq x y z
N MET A 1 -40.70 44.33 -18.80
CA MET A 1 -41.51 43.96 -19.98
C MET A 1 -42.69 43.11 -19.52
N LYS A 2 -43.88 43.54 -19.95
CA LYS A 2 -45.23 42.96 -19.94
C LYS A 2 -45.58 41.79 -18.99
N LYS A 3 -46.48 42.13 -18.05
CA LYS A 3 -47.53 41.25 -17.52
C LYS A 3 -48.48 40.80 -18.64
N ILE A 4 -48.96 39.57 -18.60
CA ILE A 4 -50.26 39.16 -19.18
C ILE A 4 -50.99 38.33 -18.12
N LEU A 5 -52.11 38.88 -17.66
CA LEU A 5 -53.21 38.14 -17.03
C LEU A 5 -53.94 37.33 -18.10
N LEU A 6 -54.42 36.15 -17.72
CA LEU A 6 -55.66 35.60 -18.27
C LEU A 6 -56.38 34.87 -17.13
N GLY A 7 -57.38 35.53 -16.59
CA GLY A 7 -58.38 34.90 -15.75
C GLY A 7 -59.48 34.29 -16.61
N ILE A 8 -59.99 33.13 -16.18
CA ILE A 8 -61.34 32.67 -16.49
C ILE A 8 -61.93 32.21 -15.16
N GLY A 9 -62.99 32.91 -14.73
CA GLY A 9 -63.76 32.52 -13.57
C GLY A 9 -64.69 31.35 -13.90
N PHE A 10 -64.91 30.50 -12.91
CA PHE A 10 -66.13 29.71 -12.77
C PHE A 10 -66.45 29.63 -11.28
N VAL A 11 -67.44 30.40 -10.85
CA VAL A 11 -68.14 30.15 -9.59
C VAL A 11 -69.07 28.96 -9.88
N GLY A 12 -68.72 27.80 -9.33
CA GLY A 12 -69.53 26.59 -9.36
C GLY A 12 -69.56 25.99 -7.97
N LEU A 13 -70.66 26.21 -7.26
CA LEU A 13 -71.00 25.50 -6.04
C LEU A 13 -71.23 24.03 -6.41
N PHE A 14 -70.33 23.12 -6.04
CA PHE A 14 -70.55 21.67 -6.11
C PHE A 14 -70.29 21.01 -4.76
N ILE A 15 -71.38 20.89 -4.01
CA ILE A 15 -71.86 19.70 -3.30
C ILE A 15 -70.80 18.63 -2.97
N LEU A 16 -70.60 18.45 -1.66
CA LEU A 16 -70.07 17.26 -1.00
C LEU A 16 -70.69 15.97 -1.59
N SER A 17 -69.90 15.19 -2.33
CA SER A 17 -69.86 13.71 -2.31
C SER A 17 -69.02 13.20 -3.48
N GLY A 18 -67.89 12.57 -3.18
CA GLY A 18 -67.08 11.89 -4.19
C GLY A 18 -65.84 11.27 -3.56
N CYS A 19 -65.70 9.95 -3.65
CA CYS A 19 -64.53 9.19 -3.22
C CYS A 19 -63.22 9.92 -3.56
N SER A 20 -62.52 10.49 -2.58
CA SER A 20 -61.16 10.96 -2.82
C SER A 20 -60.30 9.72 -3.04
N SER A 21 -59.97 9.42 -4.29
CA SER A 21 -59.04 8.35 -4.64
C SER A 21 -57.77 8.46 -3.80
N ALA A 22 -57.33 7.36 -3.19
CA ALA A 22 -56.10 7.33 -2.39
C ALA A 22 -54.93 7.96 -3.18
N LYS A 23 -54.19 8.85 -2.53
CA LYS A 23 -53.05 9.56 -3.13
C LYS A 23 -51.92 8.58 -3.41
N ASN A 24 -51.26 8.71 -4.57
CA ASN A 24 -50.14 7.82 -4.90
C ASN A 24 -48.89 8.25 -4.12
N LEU A 25 -48.28 7.36 -3.34
CA LEU A 25 -47.19 7.73 -2.44
C LEU A 25 -45.93 8.18 -3.20
N VAL A 26 -45.66 7.63 -4.39
CA VAL A 26 -44.48 8.02 -5.17
C VAL A 26 -44.52 9.47 -5.66
N ASP A 27 -45.69 10.10 -5.68
CA ASP A 27 -45.83 11.51 -6.07
C ASP A 27 -45.18 12.46 -5.04
N TYR A 28 -44.93 11.98 -3.80
CA TYR A 28 -44.32 12.72 -2.71
C TYR A 28 -42.87 12.32 -2.44
N VAL A 29 -42.28 11.46 -3.27
CA VAL A 29 -40.89 11.01 -3.11
C VAL A 29 -39.99 11.78 -4.08
N ASP A 30 -39.03 12.51 -3.56
CA ASP A 30 -37.97 13.13 -4.36
C ASP A 30 -36.73 12.26 -4.33
N VAL A 31 -35.97 12.25 -5.44
CA VAL A 31 -34.70 11.52 -5.55
C VAL A 31 -33.61 12.52 -5.89
N GLU A 32 -32.57 12.55 -5.07
CA GLU A 32 -31.39 13.37 -5.25
C GLU A 32 -30.23 12.51 -5.70
N PHE A 33 -29.49 12.98 -6.71
CA PHE A 33 -28.29 12.33 -7.22
C PHE A 33 -27.05 13.16 -6.86
N THR A 34 -26.03 12.50 -6.32
CA THR A 34 -24.79 13.15 -5.88
C THR A 34 -23.58 12.35 -6.35
N GLY A 35 -22.41 13.00 -6.42
CA GLY A 35 -21.17 12.38 -6.88
C GLY A 35 -20.89 12.63 -8.37
N MET A 36 -20.02 11.81 -8.94
CA MET A 36 -19.59 11.92 -10.33
C MET A 36 -20.33 10.93 -11.23
N ASP A 37 -20.38 11.21 -12.53
CA ASP A 37 -20.80 10.25 -13.51
C ASP A 37 -19.99 8.94 -13.37
N THR A 38 -20.67 7.80 -13.51
CA THR A 38 -20.19 6.42 -13.25
C THR A 38 -19.99 6.04 -11.77
N GLN A 39 -20.00 7.00 -10.85
CA GLN A 39 -19.83 6.82 -9.40
C GLN A 39 -20.94 7.51 -8.59
N GLY A 40 -22.06 7.81 -9.25
CA GLY A 40 -23.16 8.55 -8.65
C GLY A 40 -23.89 7.74 -7.59
N LYS A 41 -24.47 8.44 -6.62
CA LYS A 41 -25.31 7.88 -5.58
C LYS A 41 -26.70 8.50 -5.60
N ALA A 42 -27.72 7.69 -5.35
CA ALA A 42 -29.10 8.15 -5.19
C ALA A 42 -29.51 8.12 -3.72
N LYS A 43 -30.22 9.15 -3.30
CA LYS A 43 -30.94 9.20 -2.02
C LYS A 43 -32.36 9.66 -2.27
N TYR A 44 -33.29 9.24 -1.43
CA TYR A 44 -34.66 9.71 -1.50
C TYR A 44 -35.06 10.49 -0.25
N SER A 45 -36.00 11.41 -0.43
CA SER A 45 -36.72 12.09 0.63
C SER A 45 -38.22 12.03 0.36
N VAL A 46 -39.02 11.93 1.42
CA VAL A 46 -40.48 12.02 1.30
C VAL A 46 -40.91 13.42 1.75
N ASN A 47 -41.56 14.18 0.86
CA ASN A 47 -42.19 15.45 1.21
C ASN A 47 -43.39 15.19 2.12
N THR A 48 -43.09 15.08 3.41
CA THR A 48 -44.02 14.66 4.44
C THR A 48 -45.05 15.75 4.71
N ASN A 49 -44.68 17.03 4.57
CA ASN A 49 -45.60 18.15 4.76
C ASN A 49 -46.75 18.09 3.75
N ASP A 50 -46.42 17.99 2.46
CA ASP A 50 -47.43 17.91 1.41
C ASP A 50 -48.24 16.62 1.53
N LEU A 51 -47.59 15.49 1.82
CA LEU A 51 -48.27 14.21 2.03
C LEU A 51 -49.30 14.30 3.17
N VAL A 52 -48.93 14.90 4.30
CA VAL A 52 -49.79 15.07 5.47
C VAL A 52 -50.92 16.03 5.17
N TYR A 53 -50.64 17.17 4.54
CA TYR A 53 -51.66 18.14 4.18
C TYR A 53 -52.67 17.56 3.18
N ASP A 54 -52.20 16.88 2.14
CA ASP A 54 -53.07 16.33 1.10
C ASP A 54 -53.95 15.19 1.57
N THR A 55 -53.48 14.39 2.53
CA THR A 55 -54.19 13.21 3.04
C THR A 55 -54.99 13.48 4.32
N LEU A 56 -54.44 14.27 5.25
CA LEU A 56 -55.01 14.53 6.58
C LEU A 56 -55.57 15.95 6.74
N LYS A 57 -55.26 16.88 5.82
CA LYS A 57 -55.63 18.30 5.91
C LYS A 57 -55.10 18.95 7.20
N ILE A 58 -53.88 18.57 7.57
CA ILE A 58 -53.13 19.13 8.70
C ILE A 58 -52.02 19.99 8.09
N ASP A 59 -52.01 21.26 8.46
CA ASP A 59 -50.97 22.21 8.05
C ASP A 59 -49.69 21.99 8.87
N SER A 60 -48.51 22.24 8.29
CA SER A 60 -47.24 22.13 9.01
C SER A 60 -47.18 23.06 10.22
N ASP A 61 -47.89 24.18 10.17
CA ASP A 61 -47.87 25.21 11.22
C ASP A 61 -48.92 24.96 12.30
N THR A 62 -49.60 23.81 12.28
CA THR A 62 -50.62 23.45 13.26
C THR A 62 -50.00 23.26 14.65
N ILE A 63 -50.19 24.25 15.54
CA ILE A 63 -49.58 24.30 16.88
C ILE A 63 -50.16 23.25 17.84
N SER A 64 -51.42 22.84 17.67
CA SER A 64 -52.07 21.86 18.56
C SER A 64 -52.85 20.82 17.77
N LEU A 65 -52.49 19.55 17.96
CA LEU A 65 -53.11 18.39 17.31
C LEU A 65 -54.05 17.68 18.28
N THR A 66 -55.25 17.36 17.80
CA THR A 66 -56.17 16.45 18.50
C THR A 66 -55.58 15.04 18.56
N ASP A 67 -56.00 14.22 19.54
CA ASP A 67 -55.53 12.83 19.65
C ASP A 67 -55.89 11.99 18.41
N LYS A 68 -57.01 12.32 17.76
CA LYS A 68 -57.40 11.73 16.46
C LYS A 68 -56.38 12.05 15.36
N GLN A 69 -55.90 13.30 15.28
CA GLN A 69 -54.88 13.72 14.31
C GLN A 69 -53.52 13.07 14.63
N LYS A 70 -53.10 13.04 15.90
CA LYS A 70 -51.87 12.36 16.33
C LYS A 70 -51.88 10.88 15.95
N ASN A 71 -52.99 10.17 16.19
CA ASN A 71 -53.14 8.77 15.81
C ASN A 71 -53.10 8.59 14.28
N ALA A 72 -53.76 9.48 13.53
CA ALA A 72 -53.74 9.44 12.07
C ALA A 72 -52.33 9.67 11.49
N LEU A 73 -51.56 10.61 12.03
CA LEU A 73 -50.16 10.87 11.67
C LEU A 73 -49.27 9.65 11.96
N ARG A 74 -49.39 9.07 13.15
CA ARG A 74 -48.63 7.86 13.52
C ARG A 74 -48.95 6.68 12.59
N LYS A 75 -50.24 6.48 12.26
CA LYS A 75 -50.66 5.44 11.31
C LYS A 75 -50.09 5.71 9.92
N LEU A 76 -50.17 6.94 9.42
CA LEU A 76 -49.65 7.33 8.11
C LEU A 76 -48.12 7.14 8.03
N GLY A 77 -47.36 7.68 8.98
CA GLY A 77 -45.89 7.60 8.98
C GLY A 77 -45.35 6.17 9.13
N SER A 78 -46.10 5.27 9.75
CA SER A 78 -45.72 3.85 9.89
C SER A 78 -46.39 2.93 8.86
N SER A 79 -47.10 3.50 7.87
CA SER A 79 -47.85 2.73 6.88
C SER A 79 -47.06 2.38 5.64
N TYR A 80 -45.88 2.97 5.41
CA TYR A 80 -45.19 2.80 4.14
C TYR A 80 -43.69 2.51 4.25
N LYS A 81 -43.14 2.00 3.16
CA LYS A 81 -41.70 1.82 2.94
C LYS A 81 -41.35 2.26 1.51
N ILE A 82 -40.25 2.98 1.37
CA ILE A 82 -39.67 3.36 0.07
C ILE A 82 -38.41 2.55 -0.16
N LYS A 83 -38.20 2.11 -1.40
CA LYS A 83 -36.98 1.44 -1.87
C LYS A 83 -36.58 1.98 -3.23
N LEU A 84 -35.28 2.17 -3.44
CA LEU A 84 -34.69 2.36 -4.76
C LEU A 84 -34.15 1.01 -5.26
N ASP A 85 -34.25 0.75 -6.56
CA ASP A 85 -33.67 -0.45 -7.17
C ASP A 85 -32.15 -0.36 -7.34
N LYS A 86 -31.62 0.85 -7.55
CA LYS A 86 -30.19 1.16 -7.66
C LYS A 86 -29.86 2.44 -6.88
N GLU A 87 -28.83 2.37 -6.04
CA GLU A 87 -28.43 3.48 -5.15
C GLU A 87 -26.99 3.96 -5.38
N GLU A 88 -26.15 3.19 -6.06
CA GLU A 88 -24.73 3.49 -6.28
C GLU A 88 -24.27 3.11 -7.70
N ASN A 89 -23.08 3.57 -8.08
CA ASN A 89 -22.49 3.37 -9.42
C ASN A 89 -23.44 3.85 -10.54
N LEU A 90 -24.07 5.01 -10.30
CA LEU A 90 -25.00 5.63 -11.24
C LEU A 90 -24.26 6.50 -12.23
N SER A 91 -24.78 6.51 -13.45
CA SER A 91 -24.36 7.42 -14.53
C SER A 91 -25.48 8.34 -14.98
N ASN A 92 -25.14 9.50 -15.53
CA ASN A 92 -26.09 10.37 -16.24
C ASN A 92 -26.79 9.55 -17.34
N GLY A 93 -28.12 9.60 -17.36
CA GLY A 93 -28.97 8.80 -18.26
C GLY A 93 -29.40 7.43 -17.71
N ASP A 94 -28.84 6.97 -16.58
CA ASP A 94 -29.38 5.80 -15.87
C ASP A 94 -30.82 6.04 -15.44
N LYS A 95 -31.59 4.96 -15.31
CA LYS A 95 -32.97 4.99 -14.80
C LYS A 95 -33.04 4.31 -13.44
N VAL A 96 -33.47 5.04 -12.43
CA VAL A 96 -33.69 4.55 -11.06
C VAL A 96 -35.19 4.40 -10.80
N LYS A 97 -35.64 3.22 -10.40
CA LYS A 97 -37.03 2.95 -10.03
C LYS A 97 -37.23 3.21 -8.54
N VAL A 98 -38.16 4.09 -8.24
CA VAL A 98 -38.70 4.33 -6.89
C VAL A 98 -39.88 3.41 -6.67
N ILE A 99 -39.82 2.58 -5.63
CA ILE A 99 -40.87 1.63 -5.27
C ILE A 99 -41.42 2.01 -3.90
N ALA A 100 -42.69 2.40 -3.86
CA ALA A 100 -43.41 2.71 -2.63
C ALA A 100 -44.41 1.61 -2.30
N THR A 101 -44.29 1.02 -1.11
CA THR A 101 -45.20 -0.02 -0.62
C THR A 101 -45.96 0.51 0.60
N VAL A 102 -47.29 0.36 0.59
CA VAL A 102 -48.20 0.81 1.65
C VAL A 102 -48.90 -0.40 2.28
N ASN A 103 -49.01 -0.40 3.62
CA ASN A 103 -49.86 -1.27 4.40
C ASN A 103 -51.26 -0.66 4.52
N GLU A 104 -52.21 -1.21 3.74
CA GLU A 104 -53.58 -0.73 3.65
C GLU A 104 -54.41 -0.92 4.94
N GLU A 105 -54.00 -1.83 5.83
CA GLU A 105 -54.65 -2.00 7.13
C GLU A 105 -54.41 -0.78 8.05
N LYS A 106 -53.27 -0.10 7.87
CA LYS A 106 -52.92 1.09 8.65
C LYS A 106 -53.55 2.36 8.09
N THR A 107 -53.66 2.48 6.77
CA THR A 107 -54.25 3.66 6.11
C THR A 107 -54.83 3.30 4.75
N LYS A 108 -55.96 3.92 4.40
CA LYS A 108 -56.56 3.87 3.05
C LYS A 108 -56.40 5.19 2.27
N LYS A 109 -55.66 6.14 2.84
CA LYS A 109 -55.53 7.51 2.28
C LYS A 109 -54.43 7.64 1.23
N ILE A 110 -53.47 6.71 1.25
CA ILE A 110 -52.38 6.61 0.29
C ILE A 110 -52.37 5.20 -0.29
N LYS A 111 -51.80 5.03 -1.48
CA LYS A 111 -51.62 3.74 -2.14
C LYS A 111 -50.18 3.53 -2.58
N SER A 112 -49.80 2.26 -2.72
CA SER A 112 -48.54 1.84 -3.31
C SER A 112 -48.40 2.33 -4.74
N GLY A 113 -47.16 2.43 -5.23
CA GLY A 113 -46.88 2.83 -6.60
C GLY A 113 -45.41 2.70 -6.95
N GLU A 114 -45.11 2.87 -8.22
CA GLU A 114 -43.76 2.96 -8.74
C GLU A 114 -43.62 4.16 -9.68
N LYS A 115 -42.44 4.77 -9.70
CA LYS A 115 -42.05 5.72 -10.73
C LYS A 115 -40.59 5.52 -11.10
N THR A 116 -40.22 5.94 -12.30
CA THR A 116 -38.83 5.90 -12.76
C THR A 116 -38.31 7.32 -12.88
N VAL A 117 -37.12 7.57 -12.32
CA VAL A 117 -36.42 8.84 -12.39
C VAL A 117 -35.14 8.63 -13.20
N GLU A 118 -34.88 9.52 -14.15
CA GLU A 118 -33.64 9.53 -14.92
C GLU A 118 -32.56 10.30 -14.15
N VAL A 119 -31.37 9.71 -14.02
CA VAL A 119 -30.21 10.31 -13.35
C VAL A 119 -29.67 11.46 -14.20
N LYS A 120 -29.55 12.64 -13.60
CA LYS A 120 -29.02 13.85 -14.25
C LYS A 120 -28.23 14.68 -13.27
N GLY A 121 -27.28 15.47 -13.79
CA GLY A 121 -26.54 16.46 -13.02
C GLY A 121 -25.35 15.90 -12.23
N LEU A 122 -24.93 14.66 -12.49
CA LEU A 122 -23.67 14.15 -11.96
C LEU A 122 -22.49 14.79 -12.70
N GLU A 123 -21.43 15.15 -11.98
CA GLU A 123 -20.25 15.79 -12.57
C GLU A 123 -19.46 14.79 -13.43
N GLU A 124 -19.07 15.18 -14.64
CA GLU A 124 -18.20 14.37 -15.50
C GLU A 124 -16.79 14.25 -14.90
N PRO A 125 -16.26 13.03 -14.69
CA PRO A 125 -14.96 12.86 -14.08
C PRO A 125 -13.84 13.26 -15.05
N LYS A 126 -12.77 13.84 -14.50
CA LYS A 126 -11.51 13.98 -15.24
C LYS A 126 -10.86 12.62 -15.41
N LYS A 127 -10.22 12.38 -16.55
CA LYS A 127 -9.48 11.15 -16.80
C LYS A 127 -8.01 11.37 -16.50
N LEU A 128 -7.45 10.55 -15.63
CA LEU A 128 -6.01 10.47 -15.44
C LEU A 128 -5.43 9.57 -16.56
N THR A 129 -4.55 10.16 -17.36
CA THR A 129 -3.95 9.49 -18.53
C THR A 129 -2.54 8.98 -18.26
N ASN A 130 -2.05 8.10 -19.13
CA ASN A 130 -0.66 7.62 -19.07
C ASN A 130 0.34 8.76 -19.24
N GLU A 131 0.08 9.70 -20.16
CA GLU A 131 0.94 10.84 -20.45
C GLU A 131 1.07 11.80 -19.27
N GLU A 132 -0.03 12.12 -18.60
CA GLU A 132 0.00 12.96 -17.40
C GLU A 132 0.83 12.30 -16.29
N VAL A 133 0.64 11.00 -16.08
CA VAL A 133 1.40 10.25 -15.08
C VAL A 133 2.89 10.24 -15.40
N THR A 134 3.29 9.91 -16.62
CA THR A 134 4.72 9.85 -16.97
C THR A 134 5.38 11.23 -16.99
N LYS A 135 4.61 12.30 -17.23
CA LYS A 135 5.09 13.68 -17.18
C LYS A 135 5.26 14.20 -15.75
N HIS A 136 4.36 13.83 -14.84
CA HIS A 136 4.31 14.41 -13.49
C HIS A 136 4.89 13.53 -12.39
N LEU A 137 5.13 12.24 -12.65
CA LEU A 137 5.82 11.37 -11.71
C LEU A 137 7.29 11.21 -12.10
N VAL A 138 8.17 11.53 -11.15
CA VAL A 138 9.59 11.18 -11.23
C VAL A 138 9.79 9.93 -10.39
N VAL A 139 10.16 8.82 -11.04
CA VAL A 139 10.35 7.53 -10.36
C VAL A 139 11.83 7.19 -10.38
N ASN A 140 12.42 7.11 -9.19
CA ASN A 140 13.81 6.71 -8.99
C ASN A 140 13.84 5.32 -8.36
N PHE A 141 14.69 4.44 -8.87
CA PHE A 141 14.87 3.09 -8.33
C PHE A 141 16.19 3.01 -7.57
N ASN A 142 16.17 2.37 -6.40
CA ASN A 142 17.32 2.26 -5.50
C ASN A 142 17.42 0.84 -4.95
N GLY A 143 18.59 0.49 -4.39
CA GLY A 143 18.86 -0.82 -3.83
C GLY A 143 19.43 -1.80 -4.87
N ALA A 144 19.39 -3.08 -4.55
CA ALA A 144 20.01 -4.11 -5.39
C ALA A 144 19.02 -4.73 -6.39
N ASN A 145 19.56 -5.24 -7.48
CA ASN A 145 18.81 -5.95 -8.52
C ASN A 145 18.13 -7.20 -7.92
N GLY A 146 16.79 -7.21 -7.88
CA GLY A 146 15.98 -8.24 -7.23
C GLY A 146 15.47 -7.86 -5.83
N GLN A 147 15.96 -6.76 -5.27
CA GLN A 147 15.49 -6.12 -4.05
C GLN A 147 15.28 -4.60 -4.27
N GLY A 148 14.96 -4.20 -5.51
CA GLY A 148 14.85 -2.80 -5.86
C GLY A 148 13.59 -2.15 -5.29
N GLU A 149 13.75 -0.94 -4.77
CA GLU A 149 12.69 -0.09 -4.24
C GLU A 149 12.50 1.14 -5.12
N ALA A 150 11.26 1.61 -5.23
CA ALA A 150 10.86 2.77 -6.00
C ALA A 150 10.56 3.96 -5.09
N LYS A 151 11.26 5.06 -5.32
CA LYS A 151 10.94 6.37 -4.77
C LYS A 151 10.17 7.17 -5.81
N VAL A 152 8.95 7.56 -5.48
CA VAL A 152 8.06 8.30 -6.39
C VAL A 152 7.88 9.73 -5.89
N ASP A 153 8.37 10.68 -6.67
CA ASP A 153 8.14 12.11 -6.45
C ASP A 153 6.99 12.58 -7.34
N ASN A 154 5.97 13.18 -6.73
CA ASN A 154 4.75 13.64 -7.39
C ASN A 154 4.80 15.17 -7.61
N THR A 155 4.70 15.60 -8.87
CA THR A 155 4.74 17.02 -9.26
C THR A 155 3.41 17.57 -9.79
N PHE A 156 2.30 16.85 -9.61
CA PHE A 156 0.97 17.37 -9.93
C PHE A 156 0.69 18.64 -9.10
N SER A 157 0.20 19.71 -9.74
CA SER A 157 -0.07 21.00 -9.10
C SER A 157 -1.54 21.21 -8.70
N ASP A 158 -2.40 20.23 -8.97
CA ASP A 158 -3.84 20.33 -8.79
C ASP A 158 -4.35 19.41 -7.67
N LYS A 159 -5.60 18.93 -7.77
CA LYS A 159 -6.20 18.01 -6.78
C LYS A 159 -5.38 16.72 -6.60
N LEU A 160 -4.52 16.36 -7.56
CA LEU A 160 -3.66 15.17 -7.52
C LEU A 160 -2.34 15.37 -6.77
N SER A 161 -1.98 16.59 -6.34
CA SER A 161 -0.72 16.88 -5.63
C SER A 161 -0.55 16.04 -4.36
N ASN A 162 -1.67 15.72 -3.69
CA ASN A 162 -1.70 14.97 -2.44
C ASN A 162 -2.09 13.50 -2.63
N VAL A 163 -1.99 12.97 -3.86
CA VAL A 163 -2.18 11.54 -4.13
C VAL A 163 -0.83 10.84 -3.95
N THR A 164 -0.82 9.79 -3.14
CA THR A 164 0.34 8.91 -3.01
C THR A 164 0.32 7.90 -4.15
N PHE A 165 1.28 8.02 -5.06
CA PHE A 165 1.51 7.05 -6.11
C PHE A 165 2.52 6.01 -5.61
N LYS A 166 2.19 4.73 -5.77
CA LYS A 166 3.05 3.61 -5.39
C LYS A 166 3.33 2.75 -6.59
N ILE A 167 4.50 2.11 -6.61
CA ILE A 167 4.86 1.11 -7.61
C ILE A 167 4.45 -0.28 -7.10
N ALA A 168 3.90 -1.10 -7.99
CA ALA A 168 3.60 -2.50 -7.70
C ALA A 168 4.90 -3.31 -7.61
N ASN A 169 4.94 -4.31 -6.72
CA ASN A 169 6.13 -5.13 -6.43
C ASN A 169 7.34 -4.33 -5.92
N ASP A 170 7.08 -3.21 -5.27
CA ASP A 170 8.10 -2.42 -4.58
C ASP A 170 8.88 -3.29 -3.56
N GLY A 171 10.20 -3.18 -3.54
CA GLY A 171 11.11 -4.04 -2.77
C GLY A 171 11.54 -5.35 -3.47
N HIS A 172 11.04 -5.60 -4.68
CA HIS A 172 11.36 -6.82 -5.46
C HIS A 172 11.69 -6.52 -6.93
N LEU A 173 11.98 -5.27 -7.25
CA LEU A 173 12.21 -4.82 -8.63
C LEU A 173 13.59 -5.25 -9.14
N LYS A 174 13.69 -5.45 -10.47
CA LYS A 174 14.92 -5.84 -11.17
C LYS A 174 15.25 -4.89 -12.31
N ASN A 175 16.54 -4.71 -12.59
CA ASN A 175 17.01 -3.98 -13.77
C ASN A 175 16.39 -4.60 -15.04
N GLY A 176 15.83 -3.76 -15.91
CA GLY A 176 15.11 -4.17 -17.12
C GLY A 176 13.62 -4.44 -16.94
N ASP A 177 13.10 -4.42 -15.71
CA ASP A 177 11.66 -4.51 -15.47
C ASP A 177 10.91 -3.28 -16.01
N LYS A 178 9.63 -3.49 -16.32
CA LYS A 178 8.66 -2.41 -16.56
C LYS A 178 7.76 -2.25 -15.34
N ALA A 179 8.23 -1.47 -14.38
CA ALA A 179 7.50 -1.13 -13.16
C ALA A 179 6.17 -0.43 -13.50
N LYS A 180 5.11 -0.75 -12.74
CA LYS A 180 3.75 -0.23 -12.92
C LYS A 180 3.27 0.39 -11.63
N LEU A 181 2.31 1.31 -11.73
CA LEU A 181 1.61 1.80 -10.55
C LEU A 181 0.79 0.68 -9.88
N ASP A 182 0.74 0.70 -8.56
CA ASP A 182 -0.20 -0.09 -7.77
C ASP A 182 -1.61 0.48 -7.91
N LEU A 183 -2.51 -0.29 -8.52
CA LEU A 183 -3.91 0.08 -8.76
C LEU A 183 -4.86 -0.47 -7.69
N SER A 184 -4.40 -0.43 -6.44
CA SER A 184 -5.17 -0.80 -5.25
C SER A 184 -6.50 -0.05 -5.15
N LYS A 185 -7.43 -0.59 -4.36
CA LYS A 185 -8.76 0.02 -4.17
C LYS A 185 -8.64 1.39 -3.54
N GLU A 186 -7.70 1.53 -2.60
CA GLU A 186 -7.38 2.75 -1.87
C GLU A 186 -6.90 3.85 -2.83
N PHE A 187 -6.01 3.50 -3.77
CA PHE A 187 -5.56 4.43 -4.81
C PHE A 187 -6.73 4.91 -5.69
N LYS A 188 -7.53 3.98 -6.21
CA LYS A 188 -8.70 4.32 -7.05
C LYS A 188 -9.71 5.20 -6.31
N GLN A 189 -9.97 4.87 -5.04
CA GLN A 189 -10.87 5.66 -4.21
C GLN A 189 -10.32 7.07 -3.95
N ALA A 190 -9.01 7.21 -3.75
CA ALA A 190 -8.35 8.51 -3.59
C ALA A 190 -8.50 9.39 -4.84
N LEU A 191 -8.46 8.80 -6.05
CA LEU A 191 -8.73 9.50 -7.31
C LEU A 191 -10.19 9.93 -7.42
N ILE A 192 -11.12 9.03 -7.10
CA ILE A 192 -12.57 9.32 -7.15
C ILE A 192 -12.92 10.51 -6.27
N TYR A 193 -12.41 10.55 -5.02
CA TYR A 193 -12.62 11.70 -4.12
C TYR A 193 -12.09 13.03 -4.67
N ARG A 194 -11.17 12.99 -5.63
CA ARG A 194 -10.56 14.18 -6.24
C ARG A 194 -11.19 14.58 -7.57
N GLY A 195 -12.20 13.85 -8.03
CA GLY A 195 -12.83 14.15 -9.31
C GLY A 195 -12.25 13.38 -10.50
N TYR A 196 -11.45 12.33 -10.24
CA TYR A 196 -10.71 11.61 -11.29
C TYR A 196 -11.12 10.14 -11.40
N VAL A 197 -11.10 9.64 -12.63
CA VAL A 197 -11.13 8.22 -12.96
C VAL A 197 -9.90 7.88 -13.82
N LEU A 198 -9.55 6.60 -13.87
CA LEU A 198 -8.50 6.14 -14.78
C LEU A 198 -9.04 6.12 -16.21
N ASP A 199 -8.20 6.50 -17.17
CA ASP A 199 -8.54 6.26 -18.57
C ASP A 199 -8.64 4.74 -18.87
N LYS A 200 -9.35 4.39 -19.95
CA LYS A 200 -9.66 2.98 -20.27
C LYS A 200 -8.39 2.14 -20.49
N ASP A 201 -7.39 2.73 -21.13
CA ASP A 201 -6.12 2.07 -21.47
C ASP A 201 -4.98 2.50 -20.50
N PHE A 202 -5.34 2.85 -19.27
CA PHE A 202 -4.41 3.29 -18.24
C PHE A 202 -3.46 2.15 -17.81
N ASN A 203 -2.20 2.28 -18.19
CA ASN A 203 -1.11 1.35 -17.89
C ASN A 203 0.25 2.06 -18.06
N PRO A 204 0.55 3.10 -17.27
CA PRO A 204 1.84 3.76 -17.32
C PRO A 204 2.93 2.78 -16.83
N THR A 205 4.07 2.77 -17.51
CA THR A 205 5.21 1.92 -17.16
C THR A 205 6.47 2.74 -17.02
N PHE A 206 7.29 2.40 -16.04
CA PHE A 206 8.59 3.01 -15.77
C PHE A 206 9.66 1.94 -15.94
N GLU A 207 10.71 2.25 -16.69
CA GLU A 207 11.82 1.31 -16.89
C GLU A 207 12.71 1.29 -15.65
N VAL A 208 12.89 0.11 -15.06
CA VAL A 208 13.74 -0.06 -13.87
C VAL A 208 15.19 -0.15 -14.30
N LYS A 209 16.01 0.77 -13.81
CA LYS A 209 17.44 0.90 -14.10
C LYS A 209 18.18 1.43 -12.88
N GLY A 210 19.50 1.17 -12.83
CA GLY A 210 20.39 1.72 -11.82
C GLY A 210 20.35 1.01 -10.48
N LEU A 211 19.77 -0.20 -10.42
CA LEU A 211 19.89 -1.05 -9.24
C LEU A 211 21.27 -1.71 -9.20
N ASP A 212 21.82 -1.89 -8.00
CA ASP A 212 23.13 -2.50 -7.80
C ASP A 212 23.13 -3.99 -8.19
N GLU A 213 24.11 -4.42 -8.97
CA GLU A 213 24.26 -5.83 -9.33
C GLU A 213 25.01 -6.59 -8.23
N VAL A 214 24.45 -7.71 -7.77
CA VAL A 214 25.01 -8.52 -6.69
C VAL A 214 24.98 -9.98 -7.13
N ALA A 215 26.13 -10.65 -7.08
CA ALA A 215 26.25 -12.05 -7.50
C ALA A 215 25.27 -12.98 -6.76
N GLU A 216 24.61 -13.89 -7.46
CA GLU A 216 23.78 -14.93 -6.82
C GLU A 216 24.67 -15.95 -6.10
N LYS A 217 25.86 -16.23 -6.65
CA LYS A 217 26.86 -17.13 -6.09
C LYS A 217 28.21 -16.45 -6.07
N ALA A 218 29.03 -16.72 -5.05
CA ALA A 218 30.39 -16.17 -4.97
C ALA A 218 31.22 -16.44 -6.24
N THR A 219 31.05 -17.60 -6.87
CA THR A 219 31.75 -18.00 -8.10
C THR A 219 31.41 -17.12 -9.32
N ASP A 220 30.36 -16.32 -9.25
CA ASP A 220 29.98 -15.38 -10.31
C ASP A 220 30.76 -14.05 -10.22
N ILE A 221 31.50 -13.84 -9.12
CA ILE A 221 32.38 -12.68 -8.90
C ILE A 221 33.70 -12.92 -9.63
N ALA A 222 34.01 -12.08 -10.63
CA ALA A 222 35.16 -12.28 -11.50
C ALA A 222 36.50 -12.20 -10.76
N ASN A 223 36.62 -11.27 -9.79
CA ASN A 223 37.81 -11.09 -8.95
C ASN A 223 37.66 -11.71 -7.55
N LEU A 224 36.90 -12.83 -7.45
CA LEU A 224 36.69 -13.52 -6.18
C LEU A 224 37.99 -13.83 -5.43
N ASP A 225 39.03 -14.28 -6.15
CA ASP A 225 40.30 -14.67 -5.53
C ASP A 225 41.07 -13.49 -4.90
N ASP A 226 40.90 -12.28 -5.42
CA ASP A 226 41.47 -11.08 -4.78
C ASP A 226 40.79 -10.80 -3.44
N ILE A 227 39.46 -10.92 -3.38
CA ILE A 227 38.69 -10.75 -2.13
C ILE A 227 39.09 -11.84 -1.13
N LYS A 228 39.23 -13.10 -1.57
CA LYS A 228 39.72 -14.20 -0.71
C LYS A 228 41.09 -13.89 -0.12
N ARG A 229 42.03 -13.38 -0.93
CA ARG A 229 43.36 -12.97 -0.46
C ARG A 229 43.27 -11.85 0.57
N MET A 230 42.40 -10.86 0.36
CA MET A 230 42.19 -9.78 1.33
C MET A 230 41.69 -10.30 2.68
N ILE A 231 40.77 -11.28 2.68
CA ILE A 231 40.30 -11.95 3.91
C ILE A 231 41.46 -12.64 4.62
N ASP A 232 42.30 -13.39 3.88
CA ASP A 232 43.45 -14.11 4.43
C ASP A 232 44.54 -13.18 4.99
N GLU A 233 44.79 -12.07 4.32
CA GLU A 233 45.73 -11.04 4.80
C GLU A 233 45.17 -10.28 5.99
N GLY A 234 43.86 -10.03 6.00
CA GLY A 234 43.13 -9.38 7.09
C GLY A 234 43.22 -10.16 8.39
N ILE A 235 42.84 -11.45 8.36
CA ILE A 235 42.89 -12.30 9.56
C ILE A 235 44.33 -12.47 10.09
N ARG A 236 45.33 -12.59 9.20
CA ARG A 236 46.74 -12.70 9.61
C ARG A 236 47.28 -11.41 10.21
N ARG A 237 46.76 -10.25 9.78
CA ARG A 237 47.12 -8.95 10.33
C ARG A 237 46.49 -8.75 11.71
N GLU A 238 45.24 -9.14 11.88
CA GLU A 238 44.53 -9.09 13.17
C GLU A 238 45.19 -10.03 14.20
N TYR A 239 45.50 -11.26 13.79
CA TYR A 239 46.12 -12.29 14.64
C TYR A 239 47.62 -12.45 14.34
N LYS A 240 48.35 -11.33 14.32
CA LYS A 240 49.80 -11.33 14.14
C LYS A 240 50.49 -11.73 15.45
N SER A 241 51.24 -12.82 15.42
CA SER A 241 52.04 -13.27 16.57
C SER A 241 53.08 -12.21 16.96
N SER A 242 53.27 -11.98 18.26
CA SER A 242 54.23 -10.97 18.72
C SER A 242 55.67 -11.41 18.45
N GLU A 243 56.51 -10.46 18.05
CA GLU A 243 57.94 -10.69 17.89
C GLU A 243 58.59 -10.83 19.26
N LYS A 244 59.52 -11.79 19.37
CA LYS A 244 60.24 -12.07 20.60
C LYS A 244 61.07 -10.86 20.99
N ASN A 245 60.67 -10.14 22.03
CA ASN A 245 61.49 -9.16 22.72
C ASN A 245 61.69 -9.58 24.19
N GLU A 246 62.71 -9.06 24.85
CA GLU A 246 63.13 -9.51 26.20
C GLU A 246 62.12 -9.15 27.31
N GLU A 247 61.06 -8.39 27.00
CA GLU A 247 60.15 -7.79 27.98
C GLU A 247 58.67 -8.16 27.80
N THR A 248 58.27 -8.88 26.73
CA THR A 248 56.87 -9.27 26.49
C THR A 248 56.67 -10.78 26.48
N TRP A 249 55.49 -11.20 26.97
CA TRP A 249 55.05 -12.59 26.90
C TRP A 249 54.72 -12.89 25.43
N ASN A 250 55.53 -13.70 24.75
CA ASN A 250 55.29 -14.09 23.36
C ASN A 250 53.87 -14.65 23.18
N THR A 251 53.02 -13.95 22.45
CA THR A 251 51.71 -14.47 22.03
C THR A 251 51.87 -15.05 20.63
N GLN A 252 51.48 -16.31 20.48
CA GLN A 252 51.50 -17.00 19.19
C GLN A 252 50.09 -17.41 18.81
N TYR A 253 49.76 -17.29 17.53
CA TYR A 253 48.46 -17.66 16.99
C TYR A 253 48.61 -18.80 15.99
N GLU A 254 47.78 -19.83 16.13
CA GLU A 254 47.53 -20.82 15.08
C GLU A 254 46.15 -20.50 14.47
N ILE A 255 46.13 -20.22 13.16
CA ILE A 255 44.92 -19.87 12.42
C ILE A 255 44.65 -20.99 11.43
N LYS A 256 43.48 -21.64 11.53
CA LYS A 256 43.02 -22.68 10.62
C LYS A 256 41.74 -22.23 9.93
N GLU A 257 41.76 -22.16 8.59
CA GLU A 257 40.54 -21.97 7.81
C GLU A 257 39.67 -23.23 7.89
N GLU A 258 38.39 -23.05 8.22
CA GLU A 258 37.42 -24.13 8.36
C GLU A 258 36.42 -24.17 7.21
N LYS A 259 35.87 -22.99 6.83
CA LYS A 259 34.86 -22.90 5.79
C LYS A 259 34.80 -21.51 5.17
N MET A 260 34.49 -21.44 3.88
CA MET A 260 34.13 -20.21 3.19
C MET A 260 32.63 -20.22 2.89
N MET A 261 31.96 -19.10 3.14
CA MET A 261 30.52 -18.99 2.92
C MET A 261 30.14 -17.67 2.28
N TYR A 262 29.06 -17.70 1.50
CA TYR A 262 28.55 -16.54 0.76
C TYR A 262 27.05 -16.36 0.97
N ARG A 263 26.62 -15.10 1.00
CA ARG A 263 25.22 -14.71 1.03
C ARG A 263 24.99 -13.49 0.14
N GLN A 264 24.07 -13.63 -0.83
CA GLN A 264 23.71 -12.54 -1.73
C GLN A 264 22.98 -11.40 -1.00
N PHE A 265 21.92 -11.70 -0.25
CA PHE A 265 21.11 -10.69 0.44
C PHE A 265 20.88 -11.08 1.90
N ASN A 266 20.70 -10.08 2.76
CA ASN A 266 20.31 -10.32 4.15
C ASN A 266 18.90 -10.95 4.20
N THR A 267 18.73 -11.98 5.04
CA THR A 267 17.45 -12.69 5.21
C THR A 267 16.53 -12.03 6.23
N ASN A 268 17.05 -11.10 7.04
CA ASN A 268 16.28 -10.43 8.09
C ASN A 268 15.43 -9.29 7.50
N THR A 269 14.22 -9.64 7.08
CA THR A 269 13.31 -8.77 6.31
C THR A 269 12.37 -7.91 7.17
N LYS A 270 12.55 -7.82 8.50
CA LYS A 270 11.61 -7.04 9.34
C LYS A 270 12.20 -6.21 10.49
N ASP A 271 13.42 -6.46 10.94
CA ASP A 271 14.03 -5.64 11.98
C ASP A 271 15.43 -5.24 11.54
N ASN A 272 15.62 -3.92 11.44
CA ASN A 272 16.81 -3.21 10.98
C ASN A 272 17.96 -3.30 12.01
N GLU A 273 18.14 -4.46 12.64
CA GLU A 273 19.31 -4.73 13.47
C GLU A 273 20.33 -5.46 12.60
N SER A 274 21.29 -4.67 12.11
CA SER A 274 22.54 -5.17 11.53
C SER A 274 23.11 -6.26 12.44
N PHE A 275 23.30 -7.46 11.89
CA PHE A 275 23.96 -8.57 12.59
C PHE A 275 25.39 -8.20 13.02
N TRP A 276 25.99 -7.21 12.36
CA TRP A 276 27.37 -6.77 12.51
C TRP A 276 27.53 -5.43 13.23
N GLY A 277 26.47 -4.90 13.83
CA GLY A 277 26.45 -3.54 14.35
C GLY A 277 26.24 -2.51 13.22
N ASN A 278 25.57 -1.41 13.55
CA ASN A 278 25.05 -0.45 12.60
C ASN A 278 26.19 0.38 11.96
N SER A 279 26.70 -0.04 10.80
CA SER A 279 27.45 0.87 9.94
C SER A 279 26.44 1.68 9.14
N TYR A 280 26.23 2.93 9.52
CA TYR A 280 25.32 3.85 8.84
C TYR A 280 25.69 3.92 7.34
N GLY A 281 24.88 3.29 6.48
CA GLY A 281 25.01 3.37 5.03
C GLY A 281 25.45 2.09 4.31
N SER A 282 25.80 1.00 4.98
CA SER A 282 26.10 -0.28 4.30
C SER A 282 24.82 -1.02 3.91
N SER A 283 24.67 -1.38 2.64
CA SER A 283 23.56 -2.23 2.17
C SER A 283 23.67 -3.66 2.73
N GLN A 284 24.87 -4.08 3.12
CA GLN A 284 25.23 -5.44 3.49
C GLN A 284 24.82 -6.48 2.43
N ASN A 285 24.78 -6.07 1.16
CA ASN A 285 24.54 -6.96 0.04
C ASN A 285 25.85 -7.59 -0.43
N GLY A 286 25.82 -8.85 -0.83
CA GLY A 286 27.00 -9.63 -1.24
C GLY A 286 27.98 -9.77 -0.07
N ASN A 287 27.84 -10.82 0.73
CA ASN A 287 28.72 -11.09 1.87
C ASN A 287 29.56 -12.32 1.58
N LEU A 288 30.88 -12.19 1.63
CA LEU A 288 31.81 -13.30 1.56
C LEU A 288 32.57 -13.37 2.88
N ILE A 289 32.44 -14.49 3.58
CA ILE A 289 33.10 -14.73 4.87
C ILE A 289 33.94 -16.01 4.81
N LYS A 290 35.02 -16.02 5.58
CA LYS A 290 35.71 -17.23 6.00
C LYS A 290 35.52 -17.41 7.51
N ILE A 291 35.30 -18.66 7.91
CA ILE A 291 35.26 -19.12 9.29
C ILE A 291 36.61 -19.74 9.60
N PHE A 292 37.24 -19.28 10.68
CA PHE A 292 38.55 -19.72 11.14
C PHE A 292 38.46 -20.27 12.56
N THR A 293 39.19 -21.33 12.85
CA THR A 293 39.57 -21.66 14.23
C THR A 293 40.87 -20.94 14.55
N VAL A 294 40.86 -20.08 15.58
CA VAL A 294 42.05 -19.37 16.06
C VAL A 294 42.39 -19.87 17.45
N LYS A 295 43.61 -20.38 17.61
CA LYS A 295 44.17 -20.77 18.91
C LYS A 295 45.23 -19.77 19.33
N THR A 296 45.14 -19.30 20.56
CA THR A 296 46.09 -18.37 21.16
C THR A 296 46.96 -19.10 22.17
N TYR A 297 48.27 -18.94 22.05
CA TYR A 297 49.26 -19.54 22.93
C TYR A 297 50.07 -18.46 23.64
N SER A 298 50.47 -18.71 24.88
CA SER A 298 51.34 -17.81 25.67
C SER A 298 52.69 -18.46 25.98
N GLY A 299 53.77 -17.73 25.69
CA GLY A 299 55.09 -17.80 26.34
C GLY A 299 55.98 -19.02 26.06
N GLY A 300 57.08 -18.81 25.31
CA GLY A 300 58.29 -19.65 25.35
C GLY A 300 58.20 -21.05 24.70
N PRO A 301 59.25 -21.90 24.84
CA PRO A 301 59.59 -23.00 23.91
C PRO A 301 58.53 -24.09 23.67
N GLU A 302 57.50 -24.16 24.51
CA GLU A 302 56.36 -25.10 24.41
C GLU A 302 55.06 -24.38 24.77
N GLY A 303 54.83 -23.19 24.20
CA GLY A 303 53.74 -22.27 24.57
C GLY A 303 52.41 -22.96 24.87
N LYS A 304 51.80 -22.62 26.01
CA LYS A 304 50.56 -23.24 26.48
C LYS A 304 49.36 -22.63 25.78
N LEU A 305 48.45 -23.48 25.29
CA LEU A 305 47.16 -23.06 24.75
C LEU A 305 46.39 -22.28 25.83
N GLN A 306 46.03 -21.04 25.52
CA GLN A 306 45.27 -20.15 26.39
C GLN A 306 43.81 -20.10 26.00
N ASN A 307 43.54 -19.99 24.70
CA ASN A 307 42.20 -19.80 24.18
C ASN A 307 42.05 -20.50 22.83
N THR A 308 40.85 -20.99 22.55
CA THR A 308 40.42 -21.40 21.22
C THR A 308 39.11 -20.68 20.94
N GLN A 309 39.03 -20.03 19.78
CA GLN A 309 37.82 -19.33 19.37
C GLN A 309 37.55 -19.57 17.88
N THR A 310 36.28 -19.46 17.50
CA THR A 310 35.86 -19.44 16.11
C THR A 310 35.71 -17.98 15.67
N VAL A 311 36.53 -17.55 14.72
CA VAL A 311 36.50 -16.20 14.15
C VAL A 311 35.81 -16.25 12.79
N ILE A 312 34.93 -15.29 12.55
CA ILE A 312 34.30 -15.08 11.26
C ILE A 312 34.83 -13.77 10.73
N TYR A 313 35.44 -13.78 9.55
CA TYR A 313 36.04 -12.57 8.97
C TYR A 313 35.76 -12.54 7.47
N GLY A 314 35.42 -11.35 6.95
CA GLY A 314 34.99 -11.23 5.57
C GLY A 314 34.73 -9.80 5.14
N TYR A 315 34.05 -9.69 4.00
CA TYR A 315 33.63 -8.42 3.42
C TYR A 315 32.16 -8.48 2.99
N SER A 316 31.46 -7.36 3.15
CA SER A 316 30.14 -7.07 2.60
C SER A 316 30.20 -5.93 1.58
N ASP A 317 29.04 -5.58 1.01
CA ASP A 317 28.89 -4.58 -0.05
C ASP A 317 29.68 -4.96 -1.31
N ILE A 318 29.68 -6.25 -1.63
CA ILE A 318 30.28 -6.79 -2.86
C ILE A 318 29.32 -6.50 -4.03
N ILE A 319 29.38 -5.27 -4.52
CA ILE A 319 28.61 -4.78 -5.68
C ILE A 319 29.45 -4.93 -6.96
N LEU A 320 28.81 -5.40 -8.03
CA LEU A 320 29.48 -5.75 -9.28
C LEU A 320 29.35 -4.65 -10.33
N ASN A 321 30.45 -4.43 -11.06
CA ASN A 321 30.44 -3.65 -12.29
C ASN A 321 29.99 -4.50 -13.51
N ASP A 322 29.96 -3.89 -14.70
CA ASP A 322 29.58 -4.55 -15.96
C ASP A 322 30.45 -5.78 -16.32
N LYS A 323 31.66 -5.88 -15.76
CA LYS A 323 32.59 -7.01 -15.95
C LYS A 323 32.43 -8.09 -14.86
N LYS A 324 31.46 -7.92 -13.95
CA LYS A 324 31.25 -8.77 -12.77
C LYS A 324 32.40 -8.71 -11.75
N GLU A 325 33.16 -7.62 -11.74
CA GLU A 325 34.21 -7.39 -10.75
C GLU A 325 33.67 -6.49 -9.63
N ALA A 326 34.07 -6.78 -8.40
CA ALA A 326 33.81 -5.93 -7.25
C ALA A 326 34.95 -4.92 -7.06
N ASN A 327 34.63 -3.67 -6.72
CA ASN A 327 35.65 -2.69 -6.35
C ASN A 327 36.13 -2.95 -4.92
N VAL A 328 37.35 -3.44 -4.78
CA VAL A 328 37.94 -3.79 -3.47
C VAL A 328 38.05 -2.60 -2.50
N ALA A 329 38.06 -1.37 -3.00
CA ALA A 329 38.13 -0.16 -2.18
C ALA A 329 36.79 0.20 -1.53
N ASP A 330 35.68 -0.31 -2.05
CA ASP A 330 34.32 -0.01 -1.59
C ASP A 330 33.76 -1.12 -0.67
N LEU A 331 34.54 -2.18 -0.44
CA LEU A 331 34.14 -3.30 0.42
C LEU A 331 34.12 -2.88 1.89
N THR A 332 33.08 -3.32 2.60
CA THR A 332 32.97 -3.11 4.05
C THR A 332 33.48 -4.35 4.78
N GLU A 333 34.49 -4.21 5.64
CA GLU A 333 34.97 -5.29 6.49
C GLU A 333 33.90 -5.72 7.51
N ILE A 334 33.71 -7.02 7.67
CA ILE A 334 32.80 -7.61 8.66
C ILE A 334 33.52 -8.70 9.46
N SER A 335 33.34 -8.72 10.78
CA SER A 335 33.96 -9.72 11.65
C SER A 335 33.16 -10.05 12.92
N ASP A 336 33.23 -11.32 13.34
CA ASP A 336 32.69 -11.86 14.62
C ASP A 336 33.74 -12.72 15.29
N SER A 337 33.52 -13.00 16.56
CA SER A 337 34.17 -14.12 17.25
C SER A 337 33.19 -14.82 18.17
N LYS A 338 33.28 -16.15 18.25
CA LYS A 338 32.62 -16.99 19.24
C LYS A 338 33.68 -17.72 20.05
N ASP A 339 33.55 -17.67 21.37
CA ASP A 339 34.44 -18.39 22.28
C ASP A 339 34.21 -19.92 22.20
N ASP A 340 34.92 -20.66 23.05
CA ASP A 340 34.87 -22.12 23.09
C ASP A 340 33.55 -22.71 23.59
N THR A 341 32.60 -21.88 24.03
CA THR A 341 31.24 -22.34 24.39
C THR A 341 30.41 -22.69 23.16
N TYR A 342 30.79 -22.20 21.97
CA TYR A 342 30.19 -22.55 20.69
C TYR A 342 31.06 -23.57 19.95
N SER A 343 30.47 -24.74 19.61
CA SER A 343 31.14 -25.68 18.71
C SER A 343 31.23 -25.10 17.29
N LEU A 344 32.28 -25.47 16.53
CA LEU A 344 32.43 -25.08 15.13
C LEU A 344 31.18 -25.44 14.30
N GLU A 345 30.60 -26.61 14.52
CA GLU A 345 29.38 -27.05 13.84
C GLU A 345 28.18 -26.13 14.16
N SER A 346 28.05 -25.70 15.42
CA SER A 346 27.01 -24.76 15.85
C SER A 346 27.18 -23.40 15.17
N VAL A 347 28.41 -22.91 15.05
CA VAL A 347 28.71 -21.65 14.34
C VAL A 347 28.36 -21.78 12.86
N ILE A 348 28.79 -22.85 12.18
CA ILE A 348 28.46 -23.07 10.77
C ILE A 348 26.94 -23.09 10.56
N LYS A 349 26.21 -23.87 11.38
CA LYS A 349 24.73 -23.95 11.32
C LYS A 349 24.06 -22.60 11.58
N LEU A 350 24.64 -21.77 12.46
CA LEU A 350 24.13 -20.43 12.72
C LEU A 350 24.17 -19.57 11.45
N TYR A 351 25.31 -19.56 10.75
CA TYR A 351 25.47 -18.80 9.51
C TYR A 351 24.66 -19.38 8.34
N GLU A 352 24.51 -20.70 8.26
CA GLU A 352 23.53 -21.32 7.34
C GLU A 352 22.10 -20.83 7.63
N GLY A 353 21.73 -20.71 8.91
CA GLY A 353 20.46 -20.11 9.35
C GLY A 353 20.30 -18.64 8.94
N TYR A 354 21.40 -17.88 8.88
CA TYR A 354 21.42 -16.51 8.34
C TYR A 354 21.43 -16.44 6.81
N GLY A 355 21.27 -17.57 6.12
CA GLY A 355 21.17 -17.67 4.67
C GLY A 355 22.50 -17.77 3.95
N TYR A 356 23.62 -17.93 4.68
CA TYR A 356 24.91 -18.20 4.06
C TYR A 356 24.95 -19.61 3.50
N LYS A 357 25.60 -19.75 2.34
CA LYS A 357 25.84 -21.03 1.68
C LYS A 357 27.34 -21.24 1.52
N GLU A 358 27.78 -22.47 1.71
CA GLU A 358 29.18 -22.84 1.50
C GLU A 358 29.61 -22.55 0.05
N VAL A 359 30.78 -21.91 -0.09
CA VAL A 359 31.43 -21.68 -1.38
C VAL A 359 32.27 -22.92 -1.68
N LYS A 360 31.94 -23.62 -2.77
CA LYS A 360 32.62 -24.85 -3.21
C LYS A 360 33.68 -24.59 -4.26
#